data_AF-A0A9Q1FLS6-F1
#
_entry.id   AF-A0A9Q1FLS6-F1
#
_cell.length_a   1.000
_cell.length_b   1.000
_cell.length_c   1.000
_cell.angle_alpha   90.00
_cell.angle_beta   90.00
_cell.angle_gamma   90.00
#
_symmetry.space_group_name_H-M   'P 1'
#
loop_
_entity.id
_entity.type
_entity.pdbx_description
1 polymer ?
#
loop_
_entity_poly.entity_id
_entity_poly.type
_entity_poly.pdbx_seq_one_letter_code
_entity_poly.pdbx_strand_id
1 'polypeptide(L)'
;MYWVLSPFNEIMERTYGMKGVDPIEQINFYTKRKPNEARKLERKDVSQLLPNVFIEKVLHIYCKKPRLNEEEIVALEKKTKQWCEKKGYKE
;
A
#
# COMPACT_ATOMS: atom_id res chain seq x y z
N MET A 1 -31.66 -11.42 16.08
CA MET A 1 -31.82 -11.52 14.62
C MET A 1 -30.71 -10.68 13.99
N TYR A 2 -29.53 -11.27 13.74
CA TYR A 2 -28.33 -10.56 13.28
C TYR A 2 -28.15 -10.73 11.77
N TRP A 3 -28.79 -9.88 10.98
CA TRP A 3 -28.59 -9.81 9.55
C TRP A 3 -28.19 -8.40 9.13
N VAL A 4 -27.00 -7.95 9.52
CA VAL A 4 -26.38 -6.83 8.80
C VAL A 4 -24.86 -6.98 8.89
N LEU A 5 -24.20 -6.68 7.77
CA LEU A 5 -22.75 -6.46 7.63
C LEU A 5 -21.92 -7.71 7.35
N SER A 6 -22.11 -8.31 6.17
CA SER A 6 -20.93 -8.73 5.42
C SER A 6 -20.31 -7.45 4.85
N PRO A 7 -19.18 -6.97 5.38
CA PRO A 7 -18.48 -5.89 4.72
C PRO A 7 -18.10 -6.34 3.31
N PHE A 8 -18.24 -5.43 2.36
CA PHE A 8 -17.60 -5.61 1.06
C PHE A 8 -16.12 -5.30 1.33
N ASN A 9 -15.25 -6.29 1.14
CA ASN A 9 -13.83 -6.14 1.37
C ASN A 9 -13.16 -5.95 0.00
N GLU A 10 -12.40 -4.88 -0.14
CA GLU A 10 -11.62 -4.61 -1.34
C GLU A 10 -10.13 -4.57 -0.98
N ILE A 11 -9.31 -5.31 -1.73
CA ILE A 11 -7.86 -5.30 -1.57
C ILE A 11 -7.30 -4.46 -2.72
N MET A 12 -6.65 -3.37 -2.36
CA MET A 12 -6.04 -2.43 -3.29
C MET A 12 -4.51 -2.55 -3.21
N GLU A 13 -3.85 -2.71 -4.36
CA GLU A 13 -2.39 -2.69 -4.42
C GLU A 13 -1.91 -1.30 -4.82
N ARG A 14 -1.19 -0.63 -3.91
CA ARG A 14 -0.48 0.61 -4.20
C ARG A 14 0.93 0.26 -4.65
N THR A 15 1.26 0.64 -5.88
CA THR A 15 2.58 0.38 -6.46
C THR A 15 3.12 1.61 -7.15
N TYR A 16 4.43 1.63 -7.37
CA TYR A 16 5.09 2.61 -8.24
C TYR A 16 5.00 2.23 -9.73
N GLY A 17 3.95 1.50 -10.12
CA GLY A 17 3.71 1.06 -11.50
C GLY A 17 4.46 -0.21 -11.93
N MET A 18 5.38 -0.72 -11.10
CA MET A 18 6.22 -1.89 -11.42
C MET A 18 6.12 -3.03 -10.41
N LYS A 19 4.94 -3.27 -9.83
CA LYS A 19 4.63 -4.43 -8.96
C LYS A 19 5.69 -4.75 -7.89
N GLY A 20 6.28 -3.72 -7.30
CA GLY A 20 7.27 -3.83 -6.21
C GLY A 20 8.74 -3.64 -6.60
N VAL A 21 9.04 -3.43 -7.88
CA VAL A 21 10.39 -3.07 -8.36
C VAL A 21 10.59 -1.55 -8.27
N ASP A 22 11.78 -1.11 -7.88
CA ASP A 22 12.17 0.30 -7.96
C ASP A 22 12.25 0.71 -9.44
N PRO A 23 11.37 1.60 -9.92
CA PRO A 23 11.40 2.02 -11.32
C PRO A 23 12.69 2.74 -11.70
N ILE A 24 13.41 3.35 -10.75
CA ILE A 24 14.66 4.09 -11.02
C ILE A 24 15.75 3.13 -11.50
N GLU A 25 15.80 1.91 -10.97
CA GLU A 25 16.78 0.89 -11.39
C GLU A 25 16.57 0.47 -12.85
N GLN A 26 15.35 0.63 -13.38
CA GLN A 26 15.01 0.28 -14.76
C GLN A 26 15.29 1.41 -15.76
N ILE A 27 15.55 2.63 -15.27
CA ILE A 27 15.82 3.81 -16.10
C ILE A 27 17.32 3.95 -16.37
N ASN A 28 17.67 4.50 -17.54
CA ASN A 28 19.02 4.93 -17.87
C ASN A 28 19.09 6.45 -17.84
N PHE A 29 20.16 6.98 -17.26
CA PHE A 29 20.43 8.41 -17.14
C PHE A 29 21.67 8.78 -17.96
N TYR A 30 21.82 10.06 -18.28
CA TYR A 30 23.04 10.61 -18.84
C TYR A 30 23.48 11.82 -18.00
N THR A 31 24.72 12.28 -18.20
CA THR A 31 25.20 13.52 -17.58
C THR A 31 25.34 14.60 -18.64
N LYS A 32 25.21 15.87 -18.25
CA LYS A 32 25.39 17.00 -19.19
C LYS A 32 26.72 16.95 -19.94
N ARG A 33 27.79 16.44 -19.31
CA ARG A 33 29.13 16.32 -19.92
C ARG A 33 29.23 15.19 -20.96
N LYS A 34 28.44 14.13 -20.79
CA LYS A 34 28.45 12.92 -21.61
C LYS A 34 27.00 12.55 -21.97
N PRO A 35 26.36 13.28 -22.90
CA PRO A 35 24.93 13.11 -23.21
C PRO A 35 24.62 11.80 -23.95
N ASN A 36 25.59 11.23 -24.64
CA ASN A 36 25.44 9.98 -25.40
C ASN A 36 25.86 8.73 -24.62
N GLU A 37 26.22 8.88 -23.34
CA GLU A 37 26.59 7.75 -22.48
C GLU A 37 25.47 7.47 -21.47
N ALA A 38 24.85 6.30 -21.61
CA ALA A 38 23.87 5.81 -20.66
C ALA A 38 24.57 5.26 -19.40
N ARG A 39 24.04 5.60 -18.23
CA ARG A 39 24.45 5.03 -16.95
C ARG A 39 23.25 4.69 -16.08
N LYS A 40 23.42 3.71 -15.20
CA LYS A 40 22.52 3.48 -14.08
C LYS A 40 22.85 4.43 -12.93
N LEU A 41 21.83 4.79 -12.17
CA LEU A 41 22.00 5.43 -10.86
C LEU A 41 21.78 4.35 -9.81
N GLU A 42 22.73 4.21 -8.90
CA GLU A 42 22.49 3.40 -7.72
C GLU A 42 21.75 4.23 -6.68
N ARG A 43 20.99 3.56 -5.82
CA ARG A 43 20.23 4.21 -4.75
C ARG A 43 21.09 5.14 -3.86
N LYS A 44 22.34 4.75 -3.61
CA LYS A 44 23.34 5.52 -2.87
C LYS A 44 23.68 6.87 -3.52
N ASP A 45 23.51 6.98 -4.85
CA ASP A 45 23.79 8.18 -5.61
C ASP A 45 22.62 9.18 -5.60
N VAL A 46 21.44 8.76 -5.13
CA VAL A 46 20.21 9.56 -5.13
C VAL A 46 19.92 10.08 -3.72
N SER A 47 19.56 9.19 -2.80
CA SER A 47 19.24 9.53 -1.41
C SER A 47 19.02 8.28 -0.57
N GLN A 48 19.43 8.32 0.70
CA GLN A 48 19.11 7.29 1.68
C GLN A 48 17.65 7.36 2.19
N LEU A 49 16.94 8.46 1.94
CA LEU A 49 15.56 8.70 2.38
C LEU A 49 14.50 8.13 1.44
N LEU A 50 14.90 7.41 0.39
CA LEU A 50 13.94 6.82 -0.55
C LEU A 50 13.14 5.68 0.12
N PRO A 51 11.96 5.30 -0.42
CA PRO A 51 11.24 4.10 0.02
C PRO A 51 12.03 2.84 -0.32
N ASN A 52 12.09 1.85 0.58
CA ASN A 52 12.67 0.53 0.31
C ASN A 52 11.62 -0.46 -0.24
N VAL A 53 10.33 -0.13 -0.10
CA VAL A 53 9.20 -0.95 -0.51
C VAL A 53 8.40 -0.17 -1.54
N PHE A 54 8.14 -0.79 -2.69
CA PHE A 54 7.44 -0.16 -3.83
C PHE A 54 6.07 -0.80 -4.12
N ILE A 55 5.62 -1.70 -3.24
CA ILE A 55 4.32 -2.33 -3.28
C ILE A 55 3.73 -2.44 -1.87
N GLU A 56 2.53 -1.94 -1.70
CA GLU A 56 1.76 -2.00 -0.47
C GLU A 56 0.36 -2.54 -0.79
N LYS A 57 -0.19 -3.37 0.10
CA LYS A 57 -1.57 -3.83 -0.01
C LYS A 57 -2.40 -3.15 1.05
N VAL A 58 -3.46 -2.46 0.65
CA VAL A 58 -4.38 -1.78 1.54
C VAL A 58 -5.72 -2.51 1.48
N LEU A 59 -6.23 -2.89 2.65
CA LEU A 59 -7.55 -3.47 2.79
C LEU A 59 -8.54 -2.36 3.14
N HIS A 60 -9.55 -2.16 2.29
CA HIS A 60 -10.69 -1.31 2.60
C HIS A 60 -11.88 -2.17 3.03
N ILE A 61 -12.50 -1.77 4.15
CA ILE A 61 -13.65 -2.46 4.73
C ILE A 61 -14.82 -1.48 4.74
N TYR A 62 -15.87 -1.82 4.01
CA TYR A 62 -17.05 -0.96 3.87
C TYR A 62 -18.24 -1.51 4.65
N CYS A 63 -18.96 -0.62 5.31
CA CYS A 63 -20.23 -0.90 5.96
C CYS A 63 -21.38 -0.44 5.07
N LYS A 64 -22.37 -1.32 4.81
CA LYS A 64 -23.55 -0.95 4.00
C LYS A 64 -24.49 0.03 4.70
N LYS A 65 -24.34 0.20 6.03
CA LYS A 65 -25.19 1.10 6.81
C LYS A 65 -24.77 2.55 6.51
N PRO A 66 -25.69 3.43 6.08
CA PRO A 66 -25.34 4.78 5.63
C PRO A 66 -24.90 5.71 6.76
N ARG A 67 -25.27 5.40 8.02
CA ARG A 67 -24.80 6.10 9.22
C ARG A 67 -24.51 5.09 10.32
N LEU A 68 -23.37 5.27 10.97
CA LEU A 68 -22.95 4.52 12.14
C LEU A 68 -22.86 5.49 13.32
N ASN A 69 -23.25 5.02 14.50
CA ASN A 69 -22.99 5.72 15.74
C ASN A 69 -21.56 5.41 16.21
N GLU A 70 -21.00 6.25 17.10
CA GLU A 70 -19.61 6.08 17.58
C GLU A 70 -19.35 4.69 18.17
N GLU A 71 -20.27 4.15 18.96
CA GLU A 71 -20.17 2.80 19.54
C GLU A 71 -20.07 1.71 18.46
N GLU A 72 -20.80 1.86 17.35
CA GLU A 72 -20.78 0.91 16.25
C GLU A 72 -19.46 0.98 15.47
N ILE A 73 -18.89 2.18 15.33
CA ILE A 73 -17.56 2.39 14.70
C ILE A 73 -16.50 1.67 15.53
N VAL A 74 -16.47 1.90 16.85
CA VAL A 74 -15.51 1.25 17.75
C VAL A 74 -15.65 -0.27 17.73
N ALA A 75 -16.89 -0.79 17.70
CA ALA A 75 -17.14 -2.22 17.60
C ALA A 75 -16.66 -2.81 16.26
N LEU A 76 -16.83 -2.08 15.16
CA LEU A 76 -16.36 -2.47 13.82
C LEU A 76 -14.84 -2.48 13.73
N GLU A 77 -14.17 -1.47 14.27
CA GLU A 77 -12.70 -1.41 14.34
C GLU A 77 -12.14 -2.58 15.14
N LYS A 78 -12.72 -2.87 16.32
CA LYS A 78 -12.32 -4.01 17.15
C LYS A 78 -12.49 -5.34 16.42
N LYS A 79 -13.66 -5.55 15.79
CA LYS A 79 -13.95 -6.77 15.02
C LYS A 79 -13.00 -6.91 13.82
N THR A 80 -12.66 -5.81 13.18
CA THR A 80 -11.70 -5.76 12.08
C THR A 80 -10.31 -6.20 12.54
N LYS A 81 -9.80 -5.64 13.64
CA LYS A 81 -8.49 -6.01 14.18
C LYS A 81 -8.42 -7.51 14.52
N GLN A 82 -9.44 -8.03 15.21
CA GLN A 82 -9.53 -9.47 15.51
C GLN A 82 -9.55 -10.35 14.25
N TRP A 83 -10.23 -9.90 13.20
CA TRP A 83 -10.25 -10.61 11.93
C TRP A 83 -8.88 -10.58 11.24
N CYS A 84 -8.18 -9.44 11.26
CA CYS A 84 -6.83 -9.30 10.72
C CYS A 84 -5.82 -10.21 11.44
N GLU A 85 -5.86 -10.23 12.77
CA GLU A 85 -5.04 -11.12 13.60
C GLU A 85 -5.27 -12.60 13.26
N LYS A 86 -6.54 -13.01 13.17
CA LYS A 86 -6.91 -14.40 12.80
C LYS A 86 -6.43 -14.78 11.39
N LYS A 87 -6.32 -13.80 10.48
CA LYS A 87 -5.82 -14.01 9.13
C LYS A 87 -4.29 -13.93 9.02
N GLY A 88 -3.60 -13.54 10.09
CA GLY A 88 -2.14 -13.40 10.12
C GLY A 88 -1.63 -12.15 9.42
N TYR A 89 -2.50 -11.14 9.19
CA TYR A 89 -2.04 -9.83 8.74
C TYR A 89 -1.38 -9.13 9.92
N LYS A 90 -0.11 -8.75 9.76
CA LYS A 90 0.64 -7.97 10.74
C LYS A 90 0.50 -6.50 10.38
N GLU A 91 0.36 -5.63 11.40
CA GLU A 91 0.54 -4.17 11.24
C GLU A 91 1.98 -3.84 10.84
#